data_AF-A0A3M6Z5X8-F1
#
_entry.id   AF-A0A3M6Z5X8-F1
#
_cell.length_a   1.000
_cell.length_b   1.000
_cell.length_c   1.000
_cell.angle_alpha   90.00
_cell.angle_beta   90.00
_cell.angle_gamma   90.00
#
_symmetry.space_group_name_H-M   'P 1'
#
loop_
_entity.id
_entity.type
_entity.pdbx_description
1 polymer ?
#
loop_
_entity_poly.entity_id
_entity_poly.type
_entity_poly.pdbx_seq_one_letter_code
_entity_poly.pdbx_strand_id
1 'polypeptide(L)'
;MVINPTYLAQRTRSSTSWSDAKTRVTKSYRDWLRASPEIQQMYSLNMPVSQIRTKIRQEFERHRYVSQIKTVDVLLFNSHQEFQ
;
A
#
# COMPACT_ATOMS: atom_id res chain seq x y z
N MET A 1 10.22 -29.46 -7.89
CA MET A 1 9.87 -28.76 -6.64
C MET A 1 9.33 -27.40 -7.02
N VAL A 2 8.10 -27.04 -6.62
CA VAL A 2 7.50 -25.73 -6.91
C VAL A 2 7.64 -24.86 -5.65
N ILE A 3 8.17 -23.65 -5.80
CA ILE A 3 8.25 -22.67 -4.71
C ILE A 3 6.93 -21.88 -4.71
N ASN A 4 6.18 -21.99 -3.63
CA ASN A 4 4.89 -21.29 -3.47
C ASN A 4 5.11 -19.87 -2.93
N PRO A 5 4.31 -18.88 -3.36
CA PRO A 5 4.39 -17.52 -2.84
C PRO A 5 3.84 -17.43 -1.40
N THR A 6 4.26 -16.38 -0.68
CA THR A 6 3.75 -16.03 0.65
C THR A 6 2.31 -15.51 0.58
N TYR A 7 1.64 -15.46 1.75
CA TYR A 7 0.20 -15.17 1.87
C TYR A 7 -0.26 -13.91 1.12
N LEU A 8 0.47 -12.79 1.28
CA LEU A 8 0.13 -11.50 0.66
C LEU A 8 0.94 -11.18 -0.60
N ALA A 9 1.69 -12.13 -1.15
CA ALA A 9 2.51 -11.88 -2.33
C ALA A 9 1.67 -11.41 -3.53
N GLN A 10 2.19 -10.44 -4.26
CA GLN A 10 1.61 -9.97 -5.51
C GLN A 10 2.67 -9.95 -6.62
N ARG A 11 2.25 -10.24 -7.86
CA ARG A 11 3.13 -10.16 -9.01
C ARG A 11 3.42 -8.69 -9.35
N THR A 12 4.69 -8.32 -9.37
CA THR A 12 5.12 -6.99 -9.82
C THR A 12 4.71 -6.75 -11.27
N ARG A 13 4.11 -5.60 -11.52
CA ARG A 13 3.76 -5.13 -12.86
C ARG A 13 3.88 -3.61 -12.96
N SER A 14 4.06 -3.12 -14.18
CA SER A 14 4.02 -1.69 -14.50
C SER A 14 2.62 -1.26 -14.94
N SER A 15 2.28 0.00 -14.72
CA SER A 15 1.01 0.56 -15.15
C SER A 15 1.01 0.93 -16.63
N THR A 16 -0.08 0.61 -17.32
CA THR A 16 -0.25 0.89 -18.75
C THR A 16 -0.76 2.31 -19.01
N SER A 17 -1.41 2.93 -18.02
CA SER A 17 -1.99 4.27 -18.09
C SER A 17 -2.13 4.89 -16.70
N TRP A 18 -2.43 6.19 -16.65
CA TRP A 18 -2.76 6.88 -15.40
C TRP A 18 -4.04 6.36 -14.73
N SER A 19 -5.02 5.89 -15.52
CA SER A 19 -6.26 5.33 -14.97
C SER A 19 -6.00 3.99 -14.27
N ASP A 20 -5.11 3.15 -14.82
CA ASP A 20 -4.65 1.93 -14.17
C ASP A 20 -3.87 2.25 -12.88
N ALA A 21 -2.90 3.18 -12.96
CA ALA A 21 -2.11 3.60 -11.79
C ALA A 21 -3.01 4.13 -10.65
N LYS A 22 -3.99 4.99 -10.97
CA LYS A 22 -4.95 5.52 -9.99
C LYS A 22 -5.76 4.41 -9.31
N THR A 23 -6.19 3.42 -10.09
CA THR A 23 -6.95 2.27 -9.57
C THR A 23 -6.09 1.45 -8.60
N ARG A 24 -4.82 1.20 -8.96
CA ARG A 24 -3.86 0.47 -8.11
C ARG A 24 -3.53 1.23 -6.82
N VAL A 25 -3.29 2.54 -6.89
CA VAL A 25 -3.08 3.40 -5.71
C VAL A 25 -4.31 3.37 -4.80
N THR A 26 -5.51 3.50 -5.35
CA THR A 26 -6.75 3.46 -4.56
C THR A 26 -6.96 2.10 -3.90
N LYS A 27 -6.62 1.00 -4.59
CA LYS A 27 -6.67 -0.35 -4.03
C LYS A 27 -5.68 -0.50 -2.87
N SER A 28 -4.40 -0.17 -3.09
CA SER A 28 -3.36 -0.21 -2.04
C SER A 28 -3.77 0.61 -0.82
N TYR A 29 -4.26 1.83 -1.02
CA TYR A 29 -4.76 2.68 0.07
C TYR A 29 -5.90 2.03 0.87
N ARG A 30 -6.87 1.41 0.19
CA ARG A 30 -7.98 0.71 0.86
C ARG A 30 -7.50 -0.51 1.64
N ASP A 31 -6.53 -1.25 1.11
CA ASP A 31 -5.97 -2.43 1.75
C ASP A 31 -5.29 -2.03 3.07
N TRP A 32 -4.49 -0.96 3.07
CA TRP A 32 -3.90 -0.37 4.30
C TRP A 32 -4.95 0.11 5.33
N LEU A 33 -6.02 0.79 4.89
CA LEU A 33 -7.07 1.26 5.80
C LEU A 33 -7.85 0.11 6.47
N ARG A 34 -8.00 -1.01 5.76
CA ARG A 34 -8.68 -2.22 6.25
C ARG A 34 -7.80 -3.02 7.19
N ALA A 35 -6.49 -3.08 6.94
CA ALA A 35 -5.52 -3.74 7.82
C ALA A 35 -5.22 -2.95 9.11
N SER A 36 -5.62 -1.67 9.21
CA SER A 36 -5.29 -0.83 10.37
C SER A 36 -5.66 -1.42 11.75
N PRO A 37 -6.83 -2.08 11.96
CA PRO A 37 -7.13 -2.76 13.22
C PRO A 37 -6.20 -3.94 13.51
N GLU A 38 -5.86 -4.73 12.49
CA GLU A 38 -4.93 -5.86 12.61
C GLU A 38 -3.52 -5.37 12.97
N ILE A 39 -3.04 -4.32 12.32
CA ILE A 39 -1.74 -3.68 12.63
C ILE A 39 -1.74 -3.20 14.10
N GLN A 40 -2.81 -2.55 14.56
CA GLN A 40 -2.92 -2.11 15.95
C GLN A 40 -2.78 -3.29 16.92
N GLN A 41 -3.50 -4.38 16.65
CA GLN A 41 -3.51 -5.57 17.51
C GLN A 41 -2.17 -6.32 17.47
N MET A 42 -1.64 -6.55 16.27
CA MET A 42 -0.40 -7.30 16.04
C MET A 42 0.81 -6.65 16.72
N TYR A 43 0.90 -5.31 16.68
CA TYR A 43 1.99 -4.57 17.29
C TYR A 43 1.65 -3.99 18.68
N SER A 44 0.48 -4.31 19.24
CA SER A 44 0.01 -3.80 20.54
C SER A 44 0.17 -2.27 20.68
N LEU A 45 -0.22 -1.53 19.63
CA LEU A 45 -0.03 -0.08 19.58
C LEU A 45 -0.96 0.64 20.56
N ASN A 46 -0.40 1.51 21.40
CA ASN A 46 -1.11 2.37 22.35
C ASN A 46 -1.74 3.60 21.68
N MET A 47 -2.40 3.41 20.54
CA MET A 47 -3.07 4.48 19.81
C MET A 47 -4.33 3.97 19.10
N PRO A 48 -5.35 4.81 18.91
CA PRO A 48 -6.57 4.37 18.23
C PRO A 48 -6.33 4.14 16.73
N VAL A 49 -7.10 3.20 16.14
CA VAL A 49 -7.09 2.90 14.70
C VAL A 49 -7.24 4.14 13.82
N SER A 50 -7.99 5.15 14.28
CA SER A 50 -8.17 6.43 13.57
C SER A 50 -6.86 7.19 13.37
N GLN A 51 -5.95 7.16 14.34
CA GLN A 51 -4.64 7.79 14.22
C GLN A 51 -3.75 7.01 13.24
N ILE A 52 -3.80 5.68 13.24
CA ILE A 52 -3.09 4.83 12.26
C ILE A 52 -3.56 5.16 10.84
N ARG A 53 -4.88 5.20 10.61
CA ARG A 53 -5.47 5.58 9.31
C ARG A 53 -5.08 6.99 8.87
N THR A 54 -4.99 7.92 9.81
CA THR A 54 -4.51 9.28 9.55
C THR A 54 -3.05 9.27 9.10
N LYS A 55 -2.19 8.47 9.75
CA LYS A 55 -0.78 8.32 9.35
C LYS A 55 -0.62 7.67 7.99
N ILE A 56 -1.37 6.60 7.71
CA ILE A 56 -1.43 6.01 6.36
C ILE A 56 -1.80 7.08 5.33
N ARG A 57 -2.84 7.88 5.58
CA ARG A 57 -3.22 8.96 4.67
C ARG A 57 -2.09 9.98 4.47
N GLN A 58 -1.38 10.37 5.52
CA GLN A 58 -0.25 11.30 5.42
C GLN A 58 0.84 10.77 4.48
N GLU A 59 1.19 9.48 4.57
CA GLU A 59 2.21 8.87 3.70
C GLU A 59 1.78 8.78 2.23
N PHE A 60 0.49 8.51 1.96
CA PHE A 60 -0.04 8.54 0.60
C PHE A 60 -0.06 9.97 0.02
N GLU A 61 -0.46 10.97 0.83
CA GLU A 61 -0.50 12.37 0.42
C GLU A 61 0.91 12.94 0.20
N ARG A 62 1.94 12.44 0.91
CA ARG A 62 3.35 12.85 0.73
C ARG A 62 3.84 12.73 -0.71
N HIS A 63 3.29 11.79 -1.49
CA HIS A 63 3.66 11.55 -2.88
C HIS A 63 2.59 11.98 -3.89
N ARG A 64 1.59 12.77 -3.47
CA ARG A 64 0.45 13.15 -4.31
C ARG A 64 0.81 13.81 -5.64
N TYR A 65 1.93 14.54 -5.67
CA TYR A 65 2.33 15.35 -6.81
C TYR A 65 3.36 14.67 -7.72
N VAL A 66 3.63 13.38 -7.54
CA VAL A 66 4.51 12.63 -8.44
C VAL A 66 3.87 12.53 -9.83
N SER A 67 4.55 13.07 -10.84
CA SER A 67 4.05 13.16 -12.21
C SER A 67 4.63 12.10 -13.17
N GLN A 68 5.45 11.18 -12.67
CA GLN A 68 6.01 10.09 -13.48
C GLN A 68 5.37 8.75 -13.10
N ILE A 69 4.67 8.11 -14.05
CA ILE A 69 3.98 6.81 -13.81
C ILE A 69 4.96 5.74 -13.31
N LYS A 70 6.17 5.68 -13.87
CA LYS A 70 7.21 4.72 -13.44
C LYS A 70 7.59 4.90 -11.98
N THR A 71 7.63 6.13 -11.48
CA THR A 71 7.90 6.41 -10.06
C THR A 71 6.73 5.96 -9.19
N VAL A 72 5.49 6.15 -9.65
CA VAL A 72 4.29 5.63 -8.96
C VAL A 72 4.33 4.09 -8.88
N ASP A 73 4.76 3.41 -9.93
CA ASP A 73 4.92 1.95 -9.93
C ASP A 73 5.93 1.48 -8.87
N VAL A 74 7.07 2.17 -8.75
CA VAL A 74 8.07 1.87 -7.71
C VAL A 74 7.52 2.13 -6.31
N LEU A 75 6.80 3.24 -6.11
CA LEU A 75 6.16 3.54 -4.83
C LEU A 75 5.09 2.50 -4.46
N LEU A 76 4.30 2.04 -5.43
CA LEU A 76 3.33 0.96 -5.22
C LEU A 76 3.99 -0.36 -4.87
N PHE A 77 5.11 -0.70 -5.55
CA PHE A 77 5.89 -1.88 -5.23
C PHE A 77 6.41 -1.83 -3.79
N ASN A 78 7.07 -0.73 -3.41
CA ASN A 78 7.59 -0.53 -2.05
C ASN A 78 6.45 -0.58 -1.02
N SER A 79 5.33 0.09 -1.29
CA SER A 79 4.16 0.07 -0.40
C SER A 79 3.60 -1.33 -0.18
N HIS A 80 3.61 -2.18 -1.20
CA HIS A 80 3.17 -3.57 -1.08
C HIS A 80 4.20 -4.45 -0.35
N GLN A 81 5.50 -4.17 -0.51
CA GLN A 81 6.54 -4.85 0.27
C GLN A 81 6.43 -4.54 1.77
N GLU A 82 6.12 -3.30 2.15
CA GLU A 82 5.88 -2.91 3.55
C GLU A 82 4.57 -3.46 4.12
N PHE A 83 3.59 -3.73 3.25
CA PHE A 83 2.28 -4.27 3.65
C PHE A 83 2.32 -5.78 3.93
N GLN A 84 3.21 -6.49 3.24
CA GLN A 84 3.37 -7.94 3.31
C GLN A 84 4.20 -8.36 4.51
#